data_AF-A0A642C3U4-F1
#
_entry.id   AF-A0A642C3U4-F1
#
_cell.length_a   1.000
_cell.length_b   1.000
_cell.length_c   1.000
_cell.angle_alpha   90.00
_cell.angle_beta   90.00
_cell.angle_gamma   90.00
#
_symmetry.space_group_name_H-M   'P 1'
#
loop_
_entity.id
_entity.type
_entity.pdbx_description
1 polymer ?
#
loop_
_entity_poly.entity_id
_entity_poly.type
_entity_poly.pdbx_seq_one_letter_code
_entity_poly.pdbx_strand_id
1 'polypeptide(L)'
;IILLLIIWFVYKKRPELFMRSPKNKLPYEVGEDTIYGVDFSGGIADALSRSDYREAVRLLYLQTLKRLSDEKRIDWQPYKTPTQYINEVRIPVFRQLTNHFLRVRYGNFEATEELFNSMKSLQEEIGKGGGS
;
A
#
# COMPACT_ATOMS: atom_id res chain seq x y z
N ILE A 1 -29.11 26.57 -24.76
CA ILE A 1 -27.89 27.41 -24.99
C ILE A 1 -27.08 27.58 -23.69
N ILE A 2 -27.67 28.07 -22.60
CA ILE A 2 -26.97 28.24 -21.31
C ILE A 2 -26.38 26.93 -20.76
N LEU A 3 -27.12 25.82 -20.82
CA LEU A 3 -26.63 24.49 -20.41
C LEU A 3 -25.42 24.01 -21.23
N LEU A 4 -25.41 24.27 -22.54
CA LEU A 4 -24.29 23.92 -23.42
C LEU A 4 -23.05 24.76 -23.10
N LEU A 5 -23.24 26.03 -22.73
CA LEU A 5 -22.15 26.91 -22.31
C LEU A 5 -21.57 26.48 -20.96
N ILE A 6 -22.38 26.00 -20.02
CA ILE A 6 -21.91 25.47 -18.74
C ILE A 6 -21.09 24.20 -18.97
N ILE A 7 -21.58 23.24 -19.76
CA ILE A 7 -20.85 22.01 -20.09
C ILE A 7 -19.52 22.34 -20.78
N TRP A 8 -19.55 23.24 -21.78
CA TRP A 8 -18.35 23.69 -22.48
C TRP A 8 -17.36 24.41 -21.55
N PHE A 9 -17.85 25.24 -20.63
CA PHE A 9 -17.03 25.96 -19.66
C PHE A 9 -16.36 25.01 -18.66
N VAL A 10 -17.11 24.03 -18.14
CA VAL A 10 -16.58 22.98 -17.25
C VAL A 10 -15.51 22.16 -17.98
N TYR A 11 -15.76 21.76 -19.23
CA TYR A 11 -14.80 21.01 -20.05
C TYR A 11 -13.49 21.79 -20.29
N LYS A 12 -13.58 23.11 -20.49
CA LYS A 12 -12.43 23.98 -20.77
C LYS A 12 -11.61 24.36 -19.54
N LYS A 13 -12.21 24.42 -18.34
CA LYS A 13 -11.55 24.90 -17.11
C LYS A 13 -11.18 23.79 -16.12
N ARG A 14 -11.82 22.62 -16.17
CA ARG A 14 -11.50 21.47 -15.30
C ARG A 14 -11.44 20.16 -16.09
N PRO A 15 -10.50 20.01 -17.04
CA PRO A 15 -10.34 18.74 -17.75
C PRO A 15 -9.96 17.58 -16.80
N GLU A 16 -9.41 17.90 -15.63
CA GLU A 16 -9.03 16.98 -14.55
C GLU A 16 -10.19 16.17 -13.94
N LEU A 17 -11.44 16.65 -14.03
CA LEU A 17 -12.62 15.92 -13.51
C LEU A 17 -13.09 14.79 -14.43
N PHE A 18 -12.64 14.78 -15.69
CA PHE A 18 -13.03 13.79 -16.71
C PHE A 18 -11.84 13.05 -17.33
N MET A 19 -10.62 13.55 -17.13
CA MET A 19 -9.40 12.81 -17.44
C MET A 19 -9.21 11.73 -16.38
N ARG A 20 -9.76 10.54 -16.62
CA ARG A 20 -9.16 9.32 -16.04
C ARG A 20 -7.73 9.29 -16.56
N SER A 21 -6.76 9.56 -15.68
CA SER A 21 -5.36 9.37 -15.97
C SER A 21 -5.21 8.00 -16.64
N PRO A 22 -4.59 7.91 -17.83
CA PRO A 22 -4.24 6.61 -18.37
C PRO A 22 -3.42 5.94 -17.26
N LYS A 23 -3.91 4.82 -16.73
CA LYS A 23 -3.14 3.97 -15.84
C LYS A 23 -1.92 3.57 -16.64
N ASN A 24 -0.85 4.35 -16.51
CA ASN A 24 0.48 3.90 -16.85
C ASN A 24 0.64 2.64 -16.01
N LYS A 25 0.42 1.48 -16.63
CA LYS A 25 0.99 0.23 -16.14
C LYS A 25 2.50 0.46 -16.25
N LEU A 26 3.05 1.16 -15.27
CA LEU A 26 4.48 1.08 -14.99
C LEU A 26 4.77 -0.42 -14.96
N PRO A 27 5.74 -0.91 -15.74
CA PRO A 27 6.22 -2.27 -15.58
C PRO A 27 6.54 -2.44 -14.11
N TYR A 28 5.76 -3.27 -13.43
CA TYR A 28 5.99 -3.56 -12.03
C TYR A 28 7.28 -4.38 -11.98
N GLU A 29 8.41 -3.71 -11.77
CA GLU A 29 9.65 -4.39 -11.42
C GLU A 29 9.43 -4.96 -10.03
N VAL A 30 9.42 -6.29 -9.95
CA VAL A 30 9.44 -7.04 -8.70
C VAL A 30 10.76 -6.71 -8.01
N GLY A 31 10.79 -5.64 -7.22
CA GLY A 31 11.91 -5.33 -6.34
C GLY A 31 12.07 -6.43 -5.29
N GLU A 32 13.29 -6.63 -4.81
CA GLU A 32 13.53 -7.55 -3.69
C GLU A 32 12.79 -7.05 -2.44
N ASP A 33 12.13 -7.99 -1.75
CA ASP A 33 11.39 -7.73 -0.52
C ASP A 33 12.36 -7.82 0.67
N THR A 34 13.19 -6.79 0.86
CA THR A 34 14.09 -6.64 2.01
C THR A 34 13.57 -5.61 3.01
N ILE A 35 13.83 -5.84 4.30
CA ILE A 35 13.54 -4.85 5.36
C ILE A 35 14.73 -3.95 5.70
N TYR A 36 15.94 -4.27 5.22
CA TYR A 36 17.17 -3.54 5.53
C TYR A 36 17.64 -2.70 4.35
N GLY A 37 18.21 -1.53 4.65
CA GLY A 37 18.72 -0.60 3.63
C GLY A 37 17.63 0.17 2.88
N VAL A 38 16.37 0.10 3.34
CA VAL A 38 15.23 0.78 2.71
C VAL A 38 14.84 2.02 3.51
N ASP A 39 14.78 3.18 2.85
CA ASP A 39 14.13 4.38 3.39
C ASP A 39 12.61 4.26 3.21
N PHE A 40 11.95 3.64 4.19
CA PHE A 40 10.50 3.44 4.13
C PHE A 40 9.71 4.75 4.13
N SER A 41 10.14 5.74 4.91
CA SER A 41 9.41 7.01 5.03
C SER A 41 9.47 7.79 3.72
N GLY A 42 10.67 7.94 3.15
CA GLY A 42 10.86 8.60 1.86
C GLY A 42 10.22 7.82 0.72
N GLY A 43 10.41 6.49 0.68
CA GLY A 43 9.85 5.64 -0.38
C GLY A 43 8.31 5.63 -0.40
N ILE A 44 7.66 5.58 0.77
CA ILE A 44 6.19 5.66 0.86
C ILE A 44 5.73 7.04 0.38
N ALA A 45 6.37 8.13 0.83
CA ALA A 45 5.99 9.48 0.42
C ALA A 45 6.13 9.68 -1.11
N ASP A 46 7.23 9.20 -1.69
CA ASP A 46 7.47 9.24 -3.14
C ASP A 46 6.42 8.41 -3.91
N ALA A 47 6.16 7.16 -3.49
CA ALA A 47 5.16 6.31 -4.10
C ALA A 47 3.76 6.94 -4.08
N LEU A 48 3.36 7.55 -2.96
CA LEU A 48 2.10 8.28 -2.85
C LEU A 48 2.05 9.51 -3.77
N SER A 49 3.15 10.26 -3.87
CA SER A 49 3.24 11.43 -4.76
C SER A 49 3.05 11.07 -6.24
N ARG A 50 3.47 9.86 -6.63
CA ARG A 50 3.32 9.31 -7.98
C ARG A 50 2.02 8.51 -8.16
N SER A 51 1.17 8.43 -7.14
CA SER A 51 -0.01 7.57 -7.10
C SER A 51 0.29 6.09 -7.36
N ASP A 52 1.51 5.64 -7.07
CA ASP A 52 1.92 4.25 -7.13
C ASP A 52 1.53 3.53 -5.85
N TYR A 53 0.23 3.27 -5.70
CA TYR A 53 -0.32 2.60 -4.53
C TYR A 53 0.17 1.16 -4.39
N ARG A 54 0.65 0.52 -5.45
CA ARG A 54 1.21 -0.84 -5.37
C ARG A 54 2.53 -0.82 -4.62
N GLU A 55 3.41 0.11 -4.97
CA GLU A 55 4.68 0.27 -4.26
C GLU A 55 4.46 0.81 -2.84
N ALA A 56 3.52 1.74 -2.66
CA ALA A 56 3.17 2.25 -1.32
C ALA A 56 2.69 1.11 -0.39
N VAL A 57 1.82 0.21 -0.89
CA VAL A 57 1.38 -0.98 -0.16
C VAL A 57 2.53 -1.93 0.16
N ARG A 58 3.45 -2.15 -0.79
CA ARG A 58 4.63 -3.01 -0.58
C ARG A 58 5.52 -2.45 0.53
N LEU A 59 5.89 -1.18 0.43
CA LEU A 59 6.75 -0.52 1.40
C LEU A 59 6.11 -0.44 2.78
N LEU A 60 4.80 -0.16 2.89
CA LEU A 60 4.08 -0.17 4.17
C LEU A 60 4.10 -1.56 4.83
N TYR A 61 3.90 -2.63 4.05
CA TYR A 61 3.95 -3.99 4.56
C TYR A 61 5.36 -4.35 5.07
N LEU A 62 6.40 -4.05 4.29
CA LEU A 62 7.80 -4.29 4.65
C LEU A 62 8.23 -3.46 5.87
N GLN A 63 7.80 -2.20 5.97
CA GLN A 63 8.01 -1.36 7.14
C GLN A 63 7.37 -1.99 8.39
N THR A 64 6.19 -2.61 8.23
CA THR A 64 5.51 -3.31 9.32
C THR A 64 6.31 -4.53 9.77
N LEU A 65 6.84 -5.34 8.85
CA LEU A 65 7.73 -6.46 9.18
C LEU A 65 9.00 -5.96 9.87
N LYS A 66 9.60 -4.87 9.40
CA LYS A 66 10.76 -4.27 10.05
C LYS A 66 10.46 -3.93 11.51
N ARG A 67 9.39 -3.20 11.77
CA ARG A 67 9.01 -2.81 13.13
C ARG A 67 8.78 -4.03 14.03
N LEU A 68 8.06 -5.04 13.54
CA LEU A 68 7.83 -6.29 14.28
C LEU A 68 9.13 -7.04 14.57
N SER A 69 10.08 -7.02 13.64
CA SER A 69 11.40 -7.61 13.82
C SER A 69 12.23 -6.84 14.86
N ASP A 70 12.23 -5.51 14.78
CA ASP A 70 12.90 -4.63 15.74
C ASP A 70 12.31 -4.81 17.17
N GLU A 71 11.00 -5.04 17.27
CA GLU A 71 10.27 -5.39 18.51
C GLU A 71 10.47 -6.85 18.96
N LYS A 72 11.24 -7.68 18.23
CA LYS A 72 11.46 -9.12 18.48
C LYS A 72 10.18 -9.96 18.49
N ARG A 73 9.13 -9.52 17.78
CA ARG A 73 7.85 -10.24 17.63
C ARG A 73 7.87 -11.24 16.48
N ILE A 74 8.80 -11.08 15.55
CA ILE A 74 9.08 -12.03 14.47
C ILE A 74 10.59 -12.24 14.34
N ASP A 75 10.97 -13.38 13.81
CA ASP A 75 12.32 -13.63 13.31
C ASP A 75 12.31 -13.44 11.79
N TRP A 76 12.70 -12.26 11.32
CA TRP A 76 12.68 -11.94 9.91
C TRP A 76 13.74 -12.74 9.13
N GLN A 77 13.30 -13.33 8.01
CA GLN A 77 14.16 -14.06 7.07
C GLN A 77 13.74 -13.74 5.64
N PRO A 78 14.69 -13.53 4.69
CA PRO A 78 14.36 -13.16 3.31
C PRO A 78 13.59 -14.25 2.55
N TYR A 79 13.72 -15.50 2.97
CA TYR A 79 13.05 -16.66 2.37
C TYR A 79 11.70 -17.00 3.02
N LYS A 80 11.32 -16.32 4.12
CA LYS A 80 10.01 -16.55 4.76
C LYS A 80 8.91 -15.86 3.95
N THR A 81 7.84 -16.61 3.72
CA THR A 81 6.61 -16.11 3.08
C THR A 81 5.83 -15.19 4.03
N PRO A 82 5.04 -14.24 3.50
CA PRO A 82 4.13 -13.41 4.30
C PRO A 82 3.23 -14.23 5.24
N THR A 83 2.73 -15.38 4.77
CA THR A 83 1.89 -16.28 5.56
C THR A 83 2.62 -16.90 6.76
N GLN A 84 3.93 -17.13 6.67
CA GLN A 84 4.69 -17.63 7.82
C GLN A 84 4.74 -16.60 8.95
N TYR A 85 4.85 -15.30 8.64
CA TYR A 85 4.79 -14.26 9.66
C TYR A 85 3.42 -14.18 10.36
N ILE A 86 2.33 -14.56 9.68
CA ILE A 86 1.00 -14.65 10.32
C ILE A 86 1.04 -15.64 11.51
N ASN A 87 1.78 -16.74 11.36
CA ASN A 87 1.89 -17.77 12.39
C ASN A 87 2.83 -17.37 13.56
N GLU A 88 3.69 -16.38 13.36
CA GLU A 88 4.56 -15.82 14.40
C GLU A 88 3.84 -14.74 15.20
N VAL A 89 3.24 -13.75 14.52
CA VAL A 89 2.59 -12.61 15.18
C VAL A 89 1.25 -12.99 15.83
N ARG A 90 0.48 -13.88 15.19
CA ARG A 90 -0.79 -14.44 15.68
C ARG A 90 -1.89 -13.45 16.09
N ILE A 91 -1.86 -12.21 15.61
CA ILE A 91 -2.95 -11.23 15.83
C ILE A 91 -3.85 -11.11 14.58
N PRO A 92 -5.19 -11.02 14.73
CA PRO A 92 -6.12 -10.92 13.60
C PRO A 92 -5.84 -9.74 12.67
N VAL A 93 -5.47 -8.59 13.22
CA VAL A 93 -5.18 -7.35 12.48
C VAL A 93 -4.00 -7.54 11.51
N PHE A 94 -2.94 -8.22 11.93
CA PHE A 94 -1.78 -8.52 11.08
C PHE A 94 -2.12 -9.51 9.96
N ARG A 95 -3.01 -10.47 10.24
CA ARG A 95 -3.55 -11.37 9.21
C ARG A 95 -4.31 -10.58 8.14
N GLN A 96 -5.14 -9.60 8.54
CA GLN A 96 -5.86 -8.73 7.60
C GLN A 96 -4.89 -7.90 6.75
N LEU A 97 -3.91 -7.24 7.38
CA LEU A 97 -2.86 -6.49 6.68
C LEU A 97 -2.13 -7.36 5.66
N THR A 98 -1.71 -8.57 6.06
CA THR A 98 -0.99 -9.51 5.20
C THR A 98 -1.85 -9.98 4.02
N ASN A 99 -3.15 -10.23 4.25
CA ASN A 99 -4.06 -10.60 3.18
C ASN A 99 -4.24 -9.49 2.14
N HIS A 100 -4.34 -8.23 2.57
CA HIS A 100 -4.36 -7.09 1.63
C HIS A 100 -3.08 -7.02 0.80
N PHE A 101 -1.92 -7.15 1.44
CA PHE A 101 -0.64 -7.21 0.74
C PHE A 101 -0.59 -8.33 -0.30
N LEU A 102 -0.93 -9.57 0.09
CA LEU A 102 -0.94 -10.73 -0.82
C LEU A 102 -1.86 -10.52 -2.03
N ARG A 103 -3.03 -9.92 -1.82
CA ARG A 103 -3.99 -9.62 -2.90
C ARG A 103 -3.46 -8.58 -3.88
N VAL A 104 -2.71 -7.58 -3.42
CA VAL A 104 -2.09 -6.57 -4.30
C VAL A 104 -0.87 -7.12 -5.03
N ARG A 105 -0.04 -7.88 -4.30
CA ARG A 105 1.27 -8.37 -4.72
C ARG A 105 1.17 -9.51 -5.73
N TYR A 106 0.26 -10.44 -5.48
CA TYR A 106 0.09 -11.66 -6.27
C TYR A 106 -1.31 -11.78 -6.90
N GLY A 107 -2.29 -11.08 -6.33
CA GLY A 107 -3.61 -10.97 -6.96
C GLY A 107 -3.63 -9.86 -8.00
N ASN A 108 -4.53 -9.98 -8.97
CA ASN A 108 -4.87 -8.88 -9.88
C ASN A 108 -5.74 -7.81 -9.19
N PHE A 109 -5.56 -7.61 -7.87
CA PHE A 109 -6.29 -6.60 -7.12
C PHE A 109 -5.66 -5.23 -7.35
N GLU A 110 -6.50 -4.24 -7.60
CA GLU A 110 -6.05 -2.86 -7.77
C GLU A 110 -5.66 -2.27 -6.41
N ALA A 111 -4.45 -1.75 -6.31
CA ALA A 111 -4.08 -0.91 -5.18
C ALA A 111 -4.65 0.50 -5.41
N THR A 112 -5.40 0.99 -4.44
CA THR A 112 -5.99 2.33 -4.44
C THR A 112 -5.55 3.10 -3.20
N GLU A 113 -5.83 4.40 -3.19
CA GLU A 113 -5.59 5.26 -2.02
C GLU A 113 -6.37 4.77 -0.80
N GLU A 114 -7.63 4.38 -0.99
CA GLU A 114 -8.49 3.86 0.09
C GLU A 114 -7.92 2.57 0.68
N LEU A 115 -7.40 1.68 -0.16
CA LEU A 115 -6.74 0.46 0.29
C LEU A 115 -5.48 0.79 1.10
N PHE A 116 -4.65 1.71 0.61
CA PHE A 116 -3.44 2.13 1.32
C PHE A 116 -3.78 2.72 2.69
N ASN A 117 -4.76 3.63 2.75
CA ASN A 117 -5.21 4.23 4.01
C ASN A 117 -5.76 3.18 4.99
N SER A 118 -6.53 2.21 4.50
CA SER A 118 -6.99 1.07 5.31
C SER A 118 -5.82 0.26 5.88
N MET A 119 -4.83 -0.08 5.04
CA MET A 119 -3.64 -0.79 5.50
C MET A 119 -2.81 0.04 6.51
N LYS A 120 -2.74 1.36 6.34
CA LYS A 120 -2.07 2.25 7.28
C LYS A 120 -2.75 2.24 8.65
N SER A 121 -4.08 2.28 8.70
CA SER A 121 -4.83 2.14 9.95
C SER A 121 -4.59 0.79 10.62
N LEU A 122 -4.56 -0.31 9.86
CA LEU A 122 -4.20 -1.64 10.38
C LEU A 122 -2.77 -1.65 10.95
N GLN A 123 -1.80 -1.01 10.28
CA GLN A 123 -0.42 -0.88 10.77
C GLN A 123 -0.37 -0.11 12.10
N GLU A 124 -1.12 0.98 12.24
CA GLU A 124 -1.18 1.75 13.48
C GLU A 124 -1.77 0.91 14.64
N GLU A 125 -2.82 0.13 14.37
CA GLU A 125 -3.43 -0.77 15.35
C GLU A 125 -2.48 -1.90 15.79
N ILE A 126 -1.69 -2.46 14.88
CA ILE A 126 -0.64 -3.44 15.20
C ILE A 126 0.40 -2.86 16.15
N GLY A 127 0.74 -1.57 15.98
CA GLY A 127 1.70 -0.85 16.85
C GLY A 127 1.16 -0.59 18.25
N LYS A 128 -0.17 -0.55 18.42
CA LYS A 128 -0.84 -0.42 19.72
C LYS A 128 -1.03 -1.76 20.44
N GLY A 129 -0.54 -2.87 19.86
CA GLY A 129 -0.66 -4.21 20.45
C GLY A 129 -1.77 -5.08 19.86
N GLY A 130 -2.49 -4.61 18.82
CA GLY A 130 -3.54 -5.38 18.14
C GLY A 130 -4.70 -5.72 19.09
N GLY A 131 -5.51 -4.72 19.45
CA GLY A 131 -6.64 -4.91 20.34
C GLY A 131 -7.81 -5.64 19.66
N SER A 132 -7.87 -6.96 19.80
CA SER A 132 -9.05 -7.82 20.07
C SER A 132 -8.68 -9.30 19.95
#